data_AF-A0A955XI20-F1
#
_entry.id   AF-A0A955XI20-F1
#
_cell.length_a   1.000
_cell.length_b   1.000
_cell.length_c   1.000
_cell.angle_alpha   90.00
_cell.angle_beta   90.00
_cell.angle_gamma   90.00
#
_symmetry.space_group_name_H-M   'P 1'
#
loop_
_entity.id
_entity.type
_entity.pdbx_description
1 polymer ?
#
loop_
_entity_poly.entity_id
_entity_poly.type
_entity_poly.pdbx_seq_one_letter_code
_entity_poly.pdbx_strand_id
1 'polypeptide(L)'
;NCRGVCEPGVGAACTTDLQCPPSDYCDACAGACKARAEQCGRCPDTRACDTRSTCHPVGDEGLTYCLRRCQGSCDVLGPGYSCEDIGGGVTACVPESRSCRQVGECASDNDCPPSRFCNERLQCQPGCADDTGCPNGQVCQGARCGPPCTADADCGDGAECLPDGHCRVPGGCASSADCPEAETYCDREQMRCVPGCQVDDDCLDANKQCVANSCVRRGCGGNFQCGFGEVCDLETAECEMATGRHCEADCDPMDETSCGTEGQRCLSLQDEDENPLGDYCFEPCMPEPNECPQGYSCVELEDQEGNVTDRLCIRRCDLDPFR
;
A
#
# COMPACT_ATOMS: atom_id res chain seq x y z
N ASN A 1 13.13 37.91 40.37
CA ASN A 1 12.81 37.43 41.73
C ASN A 1 11.84 36.25 41.69
N CYS A 2 11.63 35.55 42.82
CA CYS A 2 10.71 34.39 42.91
C CYS A 2 9.21 34.75 42.75
N ARG A 3 8.87 35.99 42.37
CA ARG A 3 7.50 36.46 42.09
C ARG A 3 7.25 36.64 40.58
N GLY A 4 8.13 36.14 39.72
CA GLY A 4 8.00 36.25 38.26
C GLY A 4 8.38 37.62 37.70
N VAL A 5 8.91 38.53 38.52
CA VAL A 5 9.40 39.84 38.07
C VAL A 5 10.89 39.71 37.77
N CYS A 6 11.30 39.95 36.52
CA CYS A 6 12.72 40.02 36.19
C CYS A 6 13.38 41.21 36.86
N GLU A 7 14.47 40.94 37.58
CA GLU A 7 15.34 41.98 38.13
C GLU A 7 16.65 41.90 37.35
N PRO A 8 17.11 42.99 36.73
CA PRO A 8 18.35 42.99 35.98
C PRO A 8 19.52 42.61 36.89
N GLY A 9 20.31 41.62 36.48
CA GLY A 9 21.48 41.18 37.22
C GLY A 9 22.51 42.32 37.35
N VAL A 10 23.09 42.48 38.54
CA VAL A 10 24.20 43.42 38.74
C VAL A 10 25.38 42.98 37.85
N GLY A 11 25.70 43.77 36.82
CA GLY A 11 26.69 43.42 35.79
C GLY A 11 26.13 42.97 34.44
N ALA A 12 24.83 43.16 34.17
CA ALA A 12 24.22 42.86 32.88
C ALA A 12 24.92 43.59 31.71
N ALA A 13 25.16 42.86 30.61
CA ALA A 13 25.76 43.39 29.38
C ALA A 13 24.84 44.39 28.64
N CYS A 14 23.53 44.35 28.89
CA CYS A 14 22.57 45.30 28.37
C CYS A 14 21.41 45.50 29.35
N THR A 15 20.76 46.67 29.29
CA THR A 15 19.47 46.98 29.92
C THR A 15 18.44 47.49 28.91
N THR A 16 18.88 47.88 27.72
CA THR A 16 18.03 48.33 26.60
C THR A 16 18.57 47.81 25.28
N ASP A 17 17.70 47.69 24.26
CA ASP A 17 18.08 47.23 22.91
C ASP A 17 19.15 48.11 22.25
N LEU A 18 19.23 49.40 22.62
CA LEU A 18 20.23 50.34 22.10
C LEU A 18 21.68 49.97 22.45
N GLN A 19 21.87 49.09 23.43
CA GLN A 19 23.19 48.60 23.84
C GLN A 19 23.59 47.31 23.11
N CYS A 20 22.72 46.80 22.24
CA CYS A 20 22.93 45.59 21.46
C CYS A 20 23.16 45.90 19.97
N PRO A 21 23.76 44.97 19.21
CA PRO A 21 23.80 45.05 17.75
C PRO A 21 22.38 45.20 17.15
N PRO A 22 22.24 45.80 15.94
CA PRO A 22 20.93 46.00 15.31
C PRO A 22 20.11 44.72 15.05
N SER A 23 20.78 43.56 14.94
CA SER A 23 20.15 42.24 14.77
C SER A 23 19.58 41.66 16.08
N ASP A 24 19.89 42.28 17.21
CA ASP A 24 19.71 41.72 18.54
C ASP A 24 18.70 42.55 19.35
N TYR A 25 18.24 41.96 20.45
CA TYR A 25 17.45 42.62 21.47
C TYR A 25 18.08 42.37 22.84
N CYS A 26 17.77 43.25 23.79
CA CYS A 26 18.24 43.06 25.15
C CYS A 26 17.26 42.16 25.92
N ASP A 27 17.68 40.94 26.22
CA ASP A 27 17.00 40.11 27.22
C ASP A 27 17.39 40.63 28.60
N ALA A 28 16.59 41.55 29.14
CA ALA A 28 16.83 42.17 30.44
C ALA A 28 16.80 41.16 31.61
N CYS A 29 16.19 39.98 31.42
CA CYS A 29 16.20 38.91 32.41
C CYS A 29 17.53 38.17 32.43
N ALA A 30 18.09 37.88 31.26
CA ALA A 30 19.41 37.27 31.12
C ALA A 30 20.55 38.29 31.27
N GLY A 31 20.25 39.58 31.12
CA GLY A 31 21.24 40.65 31.05
C GLY A 31 22.18 40.53 29.85
N ALA A 32 21.68 40.02 28.72
CA ALA A 32 22.49 39.71 27.54
C ALA A 32 21.76 40.07 26.24
N CYS A 33 22.53 40.48 25.24
CA CYS A 33 22.03 40.64 23.88
C CYS A 33 21.78 39.26 23.26
N LYS A 34 20.58 39.07 22.70
CA LYS A 34 20.18 37.86 21.99
C LYS A 34 19.72 38.21 20.58
N ALA A 35 19.99 37.32 19.63
CA ALA A 35 19.48 37.45 18.28
C ALA A 35 17.95 37.52 18.29
N ARG A 36 17.40 38.41 17.45
CA ARG A 36 15.95 38.48 17.22
C ARG A 36 15.48 37.21 16.50
N ALA A 37 14.32 36.72 16.91
CA ALA A 37 13.70 35.55 16.32
C ALA A 37 12.90 35.95 15.06
N GLU A 38 13.02 35.13 14.02
CA GLU A 38 12.28 35.28 12.76
C GLU A 38 10.88 34.64 12.87
N GLN A 39 10.16 34.55 11.74
CA GLN A 39 8.86 33.89 11.64
C GLN A 39 8.87 32.52 12.35
N CYS A 40 7.88 32.30 13.22
CA CYS A 40 7.74 31.09 14.02
C CYS A 40 8.88 30.79 15.03
N GLY A 41 9.76 31.75 15.29
CA GLY A 41 10.67 31.69 16.42
C GLY A 41 9.96 32.04 17.74
N ARG A 42 10.29 31.34 18.83
CA ARG A 42 9.70 31.59 20.17
C ARG A 42 10.08 32.98 20.68
N CYS A 43 9.12 33.68 21.27
CA CYS A 43 9.35 35.03 21.81
C CYS A 43 8.71 35.20 23.20
N PRO A 44 9.41 35.82 24.16
CA PRO A 44 8.79 36.28 25.39
C PRO A 44 7.95 37.55 25.19
N ASP A 45 8.37 38.43 24.28
CA ASP A 45 7.66 39.66 23.91
C ASP A 45 8.07 40.13 22.50
N THR A 46 7.37 41.13 21.96
CA THR A 46 7.58 41.64 20.58
C THR A 46 8.99 42.15 20.31
N ARG A 47 9.75 42.58 21.32
CA ARG A 47 11.14 43.02 21.13
C ARG A 47 12.06 41.85 20.82
N ALA A 48 11.70 40.63 21.18
CA ALA A 48 12.46 39.44 20.81
C ALA A 48 12.30 39.08 19.33
N CYS A 49 11.36 39.71 18.62
CA CYS A 49 11.11 39.45 17.20
C CYS A 49 11.89 40.39 16.28
N ASP A 50 12.01 39.97 15.02
CA ASP A 50 12.45 40.86 13.95
C ASP A 50 11.56 42.12 13.85
N THR A 51 12.06 43.16 13.19
CA THR A 51 11.42 44.49 13.16
C THR A 51 10.06 44.52 12.44
N ARG A 52 9.71 43.48 11.70
CA ARG A 52 8.44 43.33 10.97
C ARG A 52 7.50 42.34 11.64
N SER A 53 7.90 41.75 12.75
CA SER A 53 7.17 40.69 13.43
C SER A 53 6.58 41.16 14.76
N THR A 54 5.54 40.49 15.21
CA THR A 54 4.92 40.70 16.51
C THR A 54 4.86 39.39 17.28
N CYS A 55 5.00 39.46 18.60
CA CYS A 55 4.93 38.27 19.44
C CYS A 55 3.46 37.98 19.76
N HIS A 56 2.97 36.80 19.35
CA HIS A 56 1.58 36.40 19.52
C HIS A 56 1.47 34.90 19.81
N PRO A 57 0.48 34.45 20.62
CA PRO A 57 0.21 33.02 20.79
C PRO A 57 -0.23 32.38 19.47
N VAL A 58 0.25 31.16 19.23
CA VAL A 58 -0.13 30.34 18.06
C VAL A 58 -0.61 28.98 18.55
N GLY A 59 -1.82 28.60 18.16
CA GLY A 59 -2.48 27.39 18.63
C GLY A 59 -2.88 27.45 20.12
N ASP A 60 -3.22 26.29 20.67
CA ASP A 60 -3.78 26.17 22.04
C ASP A 60 -2.72 25.91 23.11
N GLU A 61 -1.44 25.69 22.73
CA GLU A 61 -0.36 25.38 23.68
C GLU A 61 0.05 26.58 24.57
N GLY A 62 -0.54 27.77 24.37
CA GLY A 62 -0.21 28.98 25.12
C GLY A 62 1.20 29.53 24.88
N LEU A 63 1.91 28.97 23.89
CA LEU A 63 3.25 29.41 23.49
C LEU A 63 3.16 30.57 22.50
N THR A 64 4.04 31.55 22.68
CA THR A 64 4.13 32.75 21.87
C THR A 64 5.26 32.67 20.85
N TYR A 65 4.96 33.10 19.63
CA TYR A 65 5.86 33.06 18.49
C TYR A 65 5.88 34.40 17.76
N CYS A 66 6.99 34.69 17.10
CA CYS A 66 7.12 35.84 16.22
C CYS A 66 6.36 35.60 14.92
N LEU A 67 5.37 36.44 14.66
CA LEU A 67 4.57 36.41 13.44
C LEU A 67 4.80 37.69 12.65
N ARG A 68 5.26 37.55 11.41
CA ARG A 68 5.51 38.65 10.50
C ARG A 68 4.21 39.33 10.13
N ARG A 69 4.16 40.65 10.24
CA ARG A 69 2.99 41.44 9.83
C ARG A 69 2.78 41.33 8.32
N CYS A 70 1.52 41.22 7.92
CA CYS A 70 1.13 41.08 6.52
C CYS A 70 0.23 42.23 6.08
N GLN A 71 0.33 42.59 4.80
CA GLN A 71 -0.56 43.54 4.11
C GLN A 71 -1.37 42.80 3.04
N GLY A 72 -2.12 41.79 3.45
CA GLY A 72 -3.00 41.00 2.58
C GLY A 72 -2.37 39.79 1.90
N SER A 73 -1.05 39.60 2.00
CA SER A 73 -0.36 38.40 1.50
C SER A 73 0.84 38.02 2.40
N CYS A 74 1.16 36.73 2.39
CA CYS A 74 2.28 36.11 3.09
C CYS A 74 3.25 35.37 2.15
N ASP A 75 3.16 35.58 0.84
CA ASP A 75 3.92 34.84 -0.19
C ASP A 75 5.45 34.89 0.03
N VAL A 76 5.94 35.95 0.67
CA VAL A 76 7.37 36.13 1.02
C VAL A 76 7.90 35.11 2.03
N LEU A 77 7.02 34.39 2.72
CA LEU A 77 7.39 33.33 3.67
C LEU A 77 7.29 31.93 3.04
N GLY A 78 6.78 31.84 1.80
CA GLY A 78 6.45 30.57 1.17
C GLY A 78 5.05 30.06 1.56
N PRO A 79 4.73 28.83 1.14
CA PRO A 79 3.43 28.20 1.37
C PRO A 79 3.13 27.90 2.85
N GLY A 80 1.85 27.72 3.17
CA GLY A 80 1.38 27.34 4.51
C GLY A 80 1.17 28.51 5.48
N TYR A 81 1.19 29.76 4.99
CA TYR A 81 0.88 30.94 5.81
C TYR A 81 -0.31 31.71 5.26
N SER A 82 -1.28 32.00 6.14
CA SER A 82 -2.43 32.86 5.88
C SER A 82 -2.26 34.22 6.55
N CYS A 83 -2.68 35.29 5.87
CA CYS A 83 -2.71 36.63 6.46
C CYS A 83 -4.00 36.80 7.27
N GLU A 84 -3.90 36.77 8.60
CA GLU A 84 -5.05 36.80 9.51
C GLU A 84 -4.97 37.97 10.50
N ASP A 85 -6.13 38.47 10.93
CA ASP A 85 -6.23 39.42 12.05
C ASP A 85 -6.03 38.66 13.37
N ILE A 86 -4.93 38.98 14.06
CA ILE A 86 -4.57 38.39 15.35
C ILE A 86 -5.04 39.25 16.53
N GLY A 87 -5.91 40.23 16.27
CA GLY A 87 -6.47 41.13 17.27
C GLY A 87 -5.68 42.43 17.43
N GLY A 88 -6.35 43.44 18.01
CA GLY A 88 -5.75 44.77 18.20
C GLY A 88 -5.50 45.54 16.90
N GLY A 89 -6.13 45.14 15.79
CA GLY A 89 -5.93 45.75 14.47
C GLY A 89 -4.60 45.36 13.81
N VAL A 90 -3.99 44.25 14.24
CA VAL A 90 -2.74 43.75 13.67
C VAL A 90 -3.04 42.51 12.84
N THR A 91 -2.68 42.55 11.56
CA THR A 91 -2.68 41.39 10.68
C THR A 91 -1.29 40.78 10.59
N ALA A 92 -1.19 39.46 10.73
CA ALA A 92 0.07 38.73 10.67
C ALA A 92 -0.06 37.42 9.89
N CYS A 93 1.08 36.92 9.41
CA CYS A 93 1.20 35.63 8.76
C CYS A 93 1.16 34.53 9.81
N VAL A 94 0.02 33.84 9.88
CA VAL A 94 -0.24 32.71 10.79
C VAL A 94 -0.05 31.41 10.00
N PRO A 95 0.61 30.38 10.56
CA PRO A 95 0.62 29.06 9.93
C PRO A 95 -0.80 28.52 9.75
N GLU A 96 -1.13 28.00 8.58
CA GLU A 96 -2.46 27.45 8.29
C GLU A 96 -2.80 26.26 9.19
N SER A 97 -1.79 25.47 9.56
CA SER A 97 -1.87 24.39 10.55
C SER A 97 -2.19 24.84 11.98
N ARG A 98 -2.17 26.15 12.25
CA ARG A 98 -2.16 26.75 13.60
C ARG A 98 -0.99 26.29 14.47
N SER A 99 0.10 25.83 13.87
CA SER A 99 1.31 25.35 14.57
C SER A 99 2.57 25.93 13.94
N CYS A 100 3.43 26.53 14.76
CA CYS A 100 4.77 26.95 14.31
C CYS A 100 5.78 25.79 14.23
N ARG A 101 5.42 24.58 14.67
CA ARG A 101 6.27 23.38 14.49
C ARG A 101 6.04 22.70 13.15
N GLN A 102 4.87 22.90 12.54
CA GLN A 102 4.47 22.27 11.30
C GLN A 102 3.64 23.30 10.55
N VAL A 103 4.17 23.94 9.52
CA VAL A 103 3.57 25.16 8.94
C VAL A 103 2.29 24.87 8.13
N GLY A 104 2.24 23.71 7.46
CA GLY A 104 1.06 23.22 6.73
C GLY A 104 0.56 21.88 7.27
N GLU A 105 -0.37 21.25 6.54
CA GLU A 105 -0.92 19.93 6.85
C GLU A 105 0.09 18.80 6.58
N CYS A 106 0.92 18.95 5.56
CA CYS A 106 1.85 17.94 5.08
C CYS A 106 3.22 18.54 4.71
N ALA A 107 4.27 17.73 4.75
CA ALA A 107 5.58 18.06 4.18
C ALA A 107 5.87 17.23 2.92
N SER A 108 5.18 16.10 2.76
CA SER A 108 5.29 15.13 1.67
C SER A 108 3.96 14.42 1.45
N ASP A 109 3.81 13.72 0.32
CA ASP A 109 2.59 12.97 0.00
C ASP A 109 2.28 11.89 1.06
N ASN A 110 3.30 11.36 1.72
CA ASN A 110 3.19 10.36 2.79
C ASN A 110 2.53 10.90 4.07
N ASP A 111 2.52 12.22 4.27
CA ASP A 111 1.84 12.84 5.42
C ASP A 111 0.33 12.94 5.19
N CYS A 112 -0.15 12.67 3.96
CA CYS A 112 -1.53 12.78 3.58
C CYS A 112 -2.28 11.43 3.70
N PRO A 113 -3.61 11.47 3.94
CA PRO A 113 -4.45 10.27 3.86
C PRO A 113 -4.35 9.58 2.48
N PRO A 114 -4.71 8.29 2.39
CA PRO A 114 -4.74 7.57 1.11
C PRO A 114 -5.51 8.36 0.03
N SER A 115 -5.00 8.28 -1.21
CA SER A 115 -5.56 8.99 -2.39
C SER A 115 -5.52 10.52 -2.29
N ARG A 116 -4.62 11.06 -1.45
CA ARG A 116 -4.30 12.50 -1.41
C ARG A 116 -2.81 12.72 -1.58
N PHE A 117 -2.46 13.90 -2.07
CA PHE A 117 -1.07 14.32 -2.20
C PHE A 117 -0.86 15.68 -1.54
N CYS A 118 0.38 15.96 -1.16
CA CYS A 118 0.80 17.22 -0.59
C CYS A 118 1.06 18.23 -1.71
N ASN A 119 0.19 19.23 -1.83
CA ASN A 119 0.37 20.25 -2.86
C ASN A 119 1.50 21.23 -2.48
N GLU A 120 1.84 22.13 -3.40
CA GLU A 120 2.85 23.18 -3.16
C GLU A 120 2.48 24.12 -2.01
N ARG A 121 1.23 24.12 -1.56
CA ARG A 121 0.75 24.90 -0.41
C ARG A 121 0.86 24.16 0.92
N LEU A 122 1.47 22.98 0.94
CA LEU A 122 1.56 22.11 2.12
C LEU A 122 0.17 21.66 2.63
N GLN A 123 -0.77 21.45 1.71
CA GLN A 123 -2.14 21.00 2.01
C GLN A 123 -2.41 19.65 1.34
N CYS A 124 -3.16 18.78 2.02
CA CYS A 124 -3.53 17.48 1.49
C CYS A 124 -4.73 17.59 0.55
N GLN A 125 -4.45 17.58 -0.75
CA GLN A 125 -5.46 17.67 -1.80
C GLN A 125 -5.88 16.28 -2.30
N PRO A 126 -7.16 16.08 -2.66
CA PRO A 126 -7.59 14.89 -3.39
C PRO A 126 -6.73 14.67 -4.63
N GLY A 127 -6.16 13.48 -4.74
CA GLY A 127 -5.43 13.01 -5.91
C GLY A 127 -6.30 12.15 -6.83
N CYS A 128 -5.66 11.53 -7.80
CA CYS A 128 -6.26 10.46 -8.58
C CYS A 128 -6.14 9.12 -7.83
N ALA A 129 -7.09 8.21 -8.06
CA ALA A 129 -7.05 6.83 -7.57
C ALA A 129 -6.57 5.85 -8.65
N ASP A 130 -6.87 6.18 -9.90
CA ASP A 130 -6.51 5.45 -11.12
C ASP A 130 -6.46 6.43 -12.31
N ASP A 131 -6.03 5.95 -13.48
CA ASP A 131 -5.90 6.75 -14.70
C ASP A 131 -7.21 7.39 -15.15
N THR A 132 -8.36 6.80 -14.83
CA THR A 132 -9.66 7.35 -15.21
C THR A 132 -9.98 8.62 -14.45
N GLY A 133 -9.37 8.79 -13.27
CA GLY A 133 -9.40 10.03 -12.49
C GLY A 133 -8.60 11.18 -13.12
N CYS A 134 -7.81 10.93 -14.16
CA CYS A 134 -6.92 11.90 -14.75
C CYS A 134 -7.42 12.46 -16.10
N PRO A 135 -7.33 13.79 -16.32
CA PRO A 135 -7.82 14.40 -17.55
C PRO A 135 -6.86 14.16 -18.72
N ASN A 136 -7.37 14.27 -19.95
CA ASN A 136 -6.57 14.30 -21.19
C ASN A 136 -5.66 13.08 -21.43
N GLY A 137 -6.04 11.89 -20.95
CA GLY A 137 -5.24 10.67 -21.12
C GLY A 137 -3.94 10.68 -20.30
N GLN A 138 -3.91 11.46 -19.23
CA GLN A 138 -2.87 11.39 -18.22
C GLN A 138 -2.99 10.10 -17.41
N VAL A 139 -1.86 9.61 -16.88
CA VAL A 139 -1.80 8.47 -15.98
C VAL A 139 -1.74 8.93 -14.53
N CYS A 140 -2.27 8.10 -13.64
CA CYS A 140 -2.26 8.35 -12.22
C CYS A 140 -1.04 7.71 -11.57
N GLN A 141 -0.08 8.53 -11.16
CA GLN A 141 1.13 8.07 -10.51
C GLN A 141 1.33 8.77 -9.16
N GLY A 142 1.35 7.99 -8.07
CA GLY A 142 1.51 8.54 -6.72
C GLY A 142 0.42 9.55 -6.34
N ALA A 143 -0.84 9.25 -6.71
CA ALA A 143 -1.99 10.13 -6.55
C ALA A 143 -1.92 11.46 -7.35
N ARG A 144 -1.00 11.58 -8.32
CA ARG A 144 -0.84 12.75 -9.19
C ARG A 144 -1.07 12.37 -10.65
N CYS A 145 -1.82 13.22 -11.35
CA CYS A 145 -2.00 13.08 -12.80
C CYS A 145 -0.80 13.65 -13.55
N GLY A 146 -0.18 12.83 -14.38
CA GLY A 146 0.95 13.19 -15.22
C GLY A 146 0.80 12.67 -16.65
N PRO A 147 1.56 13.20 -17.63
CA PRO A 147 1.63 12.57 -18.95
C PRO A 147 2.17 11.13 -18.81
N PRO A 148 1.70 10.19 -19.63
CA PRO A 148 2.31 8.86 -19.68
C PRO A 148 3.78 8.96 -20.10
N CYS A 149 4.62 8.10 -19.54
CA CYS A 149 5.99 7.93 -20.00
C CYS A 149 6.00 7.27 -21.39
N THR A 150 7.02 7.58 -22.19
CA THR A 150 7.25 6.99 -23.51
C THR A 150 8.60 6.28 -23.60
N ALA A 151 9.50 6.56 -22.66
CA ALA A 151 10.78 5.89 -22.47
C ALA A 151 11.19 5.97 -20.99
N ASP A 152 12.13 5.11 -20.57
CA ASP A 152 12.68 5.11 -19.20
C ASP A 152 13.27 6.47 -18.80
N ALA A 153 13.76 7.26 -19.77
CA ALA A 153 14.29 8.60 -19.52
C ALA A 153 13.21 9.63 -19.13
N ASP A 154 11.92 9.34 -19.38
CA ASP A 154 10.81 10.14 -18.88
C ASP A 154 10.54 9.85 -17.39
N CYS A 155 11.08 8.73 -16.90
CA CYS A 155 11.03 8.34 -15.51
C CYS A 155 12.27 8.85 -14.75
N GLY A 156 12.11 9.13 -13.46
CA GLY A 156 13.22 9.56 -12.60
C GLY A 156 14.33 8.50 -12.52
N ASP A 157 15.50 8.88 -11.98
CA ASP A 157 16.67 8.00 -11.91
C ASP A 157 16.33 6.60 -11.36
N GLY A 158 16.61 5.58 -12.18
CA GLY A 158 16.41 4.17 -11.81
C GLY A 158 14.99 3.65 -11.98
N ALA A 159 14.06 4.41 -12.55
CA ALA A 159 12.74 3.93 -12.94
C ALA A 159 12.67 3.56 -14.43
N GLU A 160 11.87 2.56 -14.76
CA GLU A 160 11.56 2.08 -16.11
C GLU A 160 10.14 2.50 -16.51
N CYS A 161 9.93 2.72 -17.80
CA CYS A 161 8.61 3.02 -18.34
C CYS A 161 7.89 1.74 -18.74
N LEU A 162 6.72 1.51 -18.15
CA LEU A 162 5.87 0.36 -18.47
C LEU A 162 5.09 0.58 -19.77
N PRO A 163 4.65 -0.50 -20.45
CA PRO A 163 3.87 -0.40 -21.69
C PRO A 163 2.54 0.36 -21.56
N ASP A 164 2.01 0.49 -20.35
CA ASP A 164 0.79 1.25 -20.02
C ASP A 164 1.06 2.75 -19.77
N GLY A 165 2.31 3.19 -19.84
CA GLY A 165 2.71 4.59 -19.66
C GLY A 165 3.03 4.99 -18.22
N HIS A 166 3.10 4.05 -17.28
CA HIS A 166 3.50 4.33 -15.89
C HIS A 166 5.01 4.18 -15.69
N CYS A 167 5.58 5.03 -14.84
CA CYS A 167 6.96 4.83 -14.38
C CYS A 167 6.99 3.87 -13.19
N ARG A 168 7.84 2.85 -13.24
CA ARG A 168 8.05 1.89 -12.15
C ARG A 168 9.51 1.87 -11.75
N VAL A 169 9.83 1.93 -10.46
CA VAL A 169 11.18 1.57 -10.01
C VAL A 169 11.28 0.04 -10.04
N PRO A 170 12.24 -0.59 -10.72
CA PRO A 170 12.39 -2.04 -10.69
C PRO A 170 12.51 -2.56 -9.26
N GLY A 171 11.63 -3.50 -8.89
CA GLY A 171 11.48 -4.00 -7.51
C GLY A 171 10.74 -3.05 -6.57
N GLY A 172 10.26 -1.91 -7.06
CA GLY A 172 9.44 -0.94 -6.35
C GLY A 172 7.95 -1.26 -6.42
N CYS A 173 7.19 -0.84 -5.40
CA CYS A 173 5.77 -1.13 -5.26
C CYS A 173 5.03 0.00 -4.53
N ALA A 174 3.74 0.15 -4.79
CA ALA A 174 2.82 0.99 -4.02
C ALA A 174 1.80 0.15 -3.21
N SER A 175 1.56 -1.07 -3.66
CA SER A 175 0.67 -2.06 -3.07
C SER A 175 1.21 -3.47 -3.30
N SER A 176 0.71 -4.45 -2.56
CA SER A 176 1.11 -5.85 -2.76
C SER A 176 0.80 -6.38 -4.16
N ALA A 177 -0.21 -5.82 -4.83
CA ALA A 177 -0.53 -6.19 -6.21
C ALA A 177 0.60 -5.84 -7.20
N ASP A 178 1.52 -4.95 -6.83
CA ASP A 178 2.67 -4.58 -7.64
C ASP A 178 3.85 -5.58 -7.50
N CYS A 179 3.71 -6.59 -6.63
CA CYS A 179 4.72 -7.60 -6.36
C CYS A 179 4.32 -8.94 -7.02
N PRO A 180 4.78 -9.22 -8.25
CA PRO A 180 4.36 -10.40 -9.01
C PRO A 180 5.01 -11.70 -8.53
N GLU A 181 6.10 -11.62 -7.76
CA GLU A 181 6.74 -12.79 -7.18
C GLU A 181 5.95 -13.32 -5.97
N ALA A 182 5.67 -14.63 -5.96
CA ALA A 182 5.00 -15.28 -4.84
C ALA A 182 5.79 -15.12 -3.55
N GLU A 183 5.07 -15.04 -2.43
CA GLU A 183 5.66 -14.83 -1.09
C GLU A 183 6.46 -13.53 -1.01
N THR A 184 5.97 -12.48 -1.66
CA THR A 184 6.47 -11.11 -1.50
C THR A 184 5.34 -10.13 -1.24
N TYR A 185 5.62 -9.08 -0.48
CA TYR A 185 4.66 -8.01 -0.23
C TYR A 185 5.32 -6.65 -0.40
N CYS A 186 4.49 -5.61 -0.54
CA CYS A 186 4.99 -4.26 -0.66
C CYS A 186 5.36 -3.66 0.71
N ASP A 187 6.65 -3.53 0.99
CA ASP A 187 7.12 -2.72 2.10
C ASP A 187 6.92 -1.23 1.76
N ARG A 188 5.89 -0.62 2.36
CA ARG A 188 5.53 0.79 2.13
C ARG A 188 6.53 1.80 2.68
N GLU A 189 7.40 1.40 3.61
CA GLU A 189 8.46 2.28 4.11
C GLU A 189 9.62 2.33 3.12
N GLN A 190 9.96 1.17 2.54
CA GLN A 190 11.06 1.03 1.59
C GLN A 190 10.61 1.16 0.12
N MET A 191 9.30 1.23 -0.11
CA MET A 191 8.63 1.23 -1.42
C MET A 191 9.14 0.11 -2.33
N ARG A 192 9.34 -1.10 -1.77
CA ARG A 192 9.91 -2.24 -2.49
C ARG A 192 9.24 -3.56 -2.14
N CYS A 193 9.20 -4.48 -3.09
CA CYS A 193 8.79 -5.85 -2.84
C CYS A 193 9.84 -6.55 -1.99
N VAL A 194 9.44 -7.05 -0.82
CA VAL A 194 10.31 -7.81 0.08
C VAL A 194 9.72 -9.19 0.34
N PRO A 195 10.56 -10.20 0.67
CA PRO A 195 10.07 -11.53 1.00
C PRO A 195 9.14 -11.53 2.21
N GLY A 196 8.10 -12.36 2.16
CA GLY A 196 7.09 -12.54 3.20
C GLY A 196 5.69 -12.20 2.72
N CYS A 197 4.78 -11.95 3.67
CA CYS A 197 3.41 -11.55 3.41
C CYS A 197 2.89 -10.62 4.51
N GLN A 198 1.85 -9.85 4.22
CA GLN A 198 1.01 -9.11 5.16
C GLN A 198 -0.46 -9.58 5.10
N VAL A 199 -0.90 -10.04 3.93
CA VAL A 199 -2.22 -10.61 3.67
C VAL A 199 -2.10 -11.91 2.87
N ASP A 200 -3.15 -12.72 2.85
CA ASP A 200 -3.16 -14.02 2.16
C ASP A 200 -2.84 -13.90 0.66
N ASP A 201 -3.32 -12.83 0.01
CA ASP A 201 -3.11 -12.59 -1.42
C ASP A 201 -1.62 -12.40 -1.78
N ASP A 202 -0.78 -11.96 -0.83
CA ASP A 202 0.67 -11.79 -1.04
C ASP A 202 1.37 -13.15 -1.26
N CYS A 203 0.72 -14.26 -0.89
CA CYS A 203 1.26 -15.58 -1.12
C CYS A 203 1.17 -16.03 -2.57
N LEU A 204 0.32 -15.39 -3.40
CA LEU A 204 0.04 -15.75 -4.79
C LEU A 204 -0.20 -17.26 -5.01
N ASP A 205 -0.72 -17.92 -3.98
CA ASP A 205 -1.04 -19.34 -3.92
C ASP A 205 -2.29 -19.50 -3.06
N ALA A 206 -3.39 -19.93 -3.69
CA ALA A 206 -4.69 -20.07 -3.04
C ALA A 206 -4.64 -21.06 -1.85
N ASN A 207 -3.65 -21.95 -1.81
CA ASN A 207 -3.48 -22.94 -0.76
C ASN A 207 -2.61 -22.45 0.39
N LYS A 208 -2.18 -21.18 0.35
CA LYS A 208 -1.43 -20.55 1.42
C LYS A 208 -2.24 -19.45 2.09
N GLN A 209 -1.83 -19.12 3.30
CA GLN A 209 -2.35 -18.02 4.09
C GLN A 209 -1.18 -17.33 4.78
N CYS A 210 -1.34 -16.03 5.03
CA CYS A 210 -0.32 -15.26 5.70
C CYS A 210 -0.43 -15.41 7.21
N VAL A 211 0.54 -16.09 7.82
CA VAL A 211 0.63 -16.24 9.28
C VAL A 211 1.98 -15.75 9.75
N ALA A 212 1.97 -14.73 10.60
CA ALA A 212 3.19 -14.13 11.18
C ALA A 212 4.24 -13.73 10.12
N ASN A 213 3.79 -13.10 9.03
CA ASN A 213 4.59 -12.68 7.87
C ASN A 213 5.22 -13.82 7.06
N SER A 214 4.70 -15.03 7.18
CA SER A 214 5.12 -16.19 6.39
C SER A 214 3.92 -16.85 5.72
N CYS A 215 4.07 -17.17 4.45
CA CYS A 215 3.08 -17.93 3.71
C CYS A 215 3.14 -19.39 4.15
N VAL A 216 2.18 -19.80 4.95
CA VAL A 216 2.02 -21.18 5.40
C VAL A 216 0.86 -21.82 4.68
N ARG A 217 0.87 -23.15 4.58
CA ARG A 217 -0.24 -23.87 3.98
C ARG A 217 -1.53 -23.59 4.76
N ARG A 218 -2.59 -23.28 4.03
CA ARG A 218 -3.94 -23.11 4.55
C ARG A 218 -4.48 -24.49 4.91
N GLY A 219 -5.09 -24.61 6.09
CA GLY A 219 -5.85 -25.81 6.43
C GLY A 219 -7.15 -25.87 5.61
N CYS A 220 -7.73 -27.06 5.49
CA CYS A 220 -8.92 -27.29 4.69
C CYS A 220 -10.08 -27.86 5.53
N GLY A 221 -11.30 -27.57 5.12
CA GLY A 221 -12.54 -28.23 5.55
C GLY A 221 -13.24 -28.95 4.39
N GLY A 222 -12.61 -28.99 3.22
CA GLY A 222 -13.07 -29.70 2.02
C GLY A 222 -12.13 -29.47 0.83
N ASN A 223 -12.22 -30.33 -0.18
CA ASN A 223 -11.28 -30.37 -1.32
C ASN A 223 -11.22 -29.04 -2.11
N PHE A 224 -12.30 -28.24 -2.09
CA PHE A 224 -12.36 -26.94 -2.76
C PHE A 224 -11.37 -25.90 -2.21
N GLN A 225 -10.78 -26.16 -1.03
CA GLN A 225 -9.79 -25.29 -0.38
C GLN A 225 -8.35 -25.77 -0.60
N CYS A 226 -8.17 -26.87 -1.34
CA CYS A 226 -6.88 -27.47 -1.62
C CYS A 226 -6.42 -27.18 -3.05
N GLY A 227 -5.15 -27.50 -3.32
CA GLY A 227 -4.56 -27.29 -4.63
C GLY A 227 -5.13 -28.24 -5.65
N PHE A 228 -4.93 -27.92 -6.93
CA PHE A 228 -5.32 -28.79 -8.01
C PHE A 228 -4.76 -30.21 -7.80
N GLY A 229 -5.62 -31.23 -7.90
CA GLY A 229 -5.25 -32.63 -7.69
C GLY A 229 -5.13 -33.06 -6.22
N GLU A 230 -5.47 -32.19 -5.27
CA GLU A 230 -5.41 -32.48 -3.85
C GLU A 230 -6.80 -32.78 -3.26
N VAL A 231 -6.80 -33.57 -2.19
CA VAL A 231 -7.96 -33.87 -1.34
C VAL A 231 -7.71 -33.35 0.07
N CYS A 232 -8.78 -32.96 0.75
CA CYS A 232 -8.71 -32.51 2.12
C CYS A 232 -8.86 -33.68 3.07
N ASP A 233 -7.83 -33.94 3.89
CA ASP A 233 -7.98 -34.80 5.05
C ASP A 233 -8.75 -34.03 6.14
N LEU A 234 -9.99 -34.45 6.38
CA LEU A 234 -10.88 -33.81 7.35
C LEU A 234 -10.47 -34.06 8.81
N GLU A 235 -9.62 -35.06 9.09
CA GLU A 235 -9.12 -35.34 10.44
C GLU A 235 -7.96 -34.41 10.79
N THR A 236 -7.02 -34.23 9.86
CA THR A 236 -5.83 -33.39 10.06
C THR A 236 -6.05 -31.93 9.61
N ALA A 237 -7.09 -31.67 8.82
CA ALA A 237 -7.34 -30.42 8.10
C ALA A 237 -6.18 -30.05 7.14
N GLU A 238 -5.45 -31.04 6.63
CA GLU A 238 -4.35 -30.85 5.69
C GLU A 238 -4.76 -31.27 4.27
N CYS A 239 -4.25 -30.53 3.28
CA CYS A 239 -4.40 -30.90 1.88
C CYS A 239 -3.31 -31.90 1.49
N GLU A 240 -3.70 -33.01 0.89
CA GLU A 240 -2.80 -34.07 0.44
C GLU A 240 -3.03 -34.36 -1.04
N MET A 241 -1.97 -34.73 -1.77
CA MET A 241 -2.11 -35.17 -3.16
C MET A 241 -2.98 -36.41 -3.20
N ALA A 242 -3.99 -36.40 -4.05
CA ALA A 242 -4.87 -37.54 -4.21
C ALA A 242 -4.11 -38.78 -4.67
N THR A 243 -4.33 -39.89 -3.99
CA THR A 243 -3.78 -41.19 -4.38
C THR A 243 -4.57 -41.77 -5.56
N GLY A 244 -3.91 -42.48 -6.47
CA GLY A 244 -4.55 -43.10 -7.64
C GLY A 244 -4.13 -42.45 -8.95
N ARG A 245 -4.64 -42.99 -10.06
CA ARG A 245 -4.29 -42.59 -11.43
C ARG A 245 -5.35 -41.62 -11.96
N HIS A 246 -5.18 -40.35 -11.65
CA HIS A 246 -6.07 -39.26 -12.08
C HIS A 246 -5.54 -38.59 -13.35
N CYS A 247 -6.21 -38.78 -14.49
CA CYS A 247 -5.76 -38.28 -15.79
C CYS A 247 -4.34 -38.74 -16.18
N GLU A 248 -3.95 -39.93 -15.74
CA GLU A 248 -2.69 -40.53 -16.16
C GLU A 248 -2.87 -41.10 -17.57
N ALA A 249 -2.00 -40.69 -18.50
CA ALA A 249 -2.04 -41.12 -19.90
C ALA A 249 -1.50 -42.55 -20.07
N ASP A 250 -1.61 -43.07 -21.31
CA ASP A 250 -1.05 -44.34 -21.76
C ASP A 250 -1.72 -45.58 -21.12
N CYS A 251 -3.04 -45.53 -20.94
CA CYS A 251 -3.84 -46.71 -20.61
C CYS A 251 -4.45 -47.38 -21.85
N ASP A 252 -4.73 -48.68 -21.77
CA ASP A 252 -5.41 -49.42 -22.83
C ASP A 252 -6.92 -49.56 -22.50
N PRO A 253 -7.83 -48.96 -23.27
CA PRO A 253 -9.28 -49.04 -23.02
C PRO A 253 -9.86 -50.45 -23.23
N MET A 254 -9.10 -51.36 -23.85
CA MET A 254 -9.49 -52.77 -24.01
C MET A 254 -9.01 -53.67 -22.86
N ASP A 255 -8.17 -53.15 -21.96
CA ASP A 255 -7.69 -53.84 -20.76
C ASP A 255 -8.27 -53.17 -19.51
N GLU A 256 -9.26 -53.84 -18.90
CA GLU A 256 -9.92 -53.37 -17.67
C GLU A 256 -8.96 -53.19 -16.49
N THR A 257 -7.76 -53.80 -16.54
CA THR A 257 -6.76 -53.68 -15.48
C THR A 257 -5.73 -52.58 -15.73
N SER A 258 -5.79 -51.90 -16.89
CA SER A 258 -4.77 -50.93 -17.31
C SER A 258 -4.65 -49.72 -16.38
N CYS A 259 -5.71 -49.38 -15.62
CA CYS A 259 -5.73 -48.27 -14.69
C CYS A 259 -5.76 -48.68 -13.21
N GLY A 260 -6.04 -49.95 -12.93
CA GLY A 260 -6.26 -50.47 -11.58
C GLY A 260 -7.27 -51.62 -11.59
N THR A 261 -7.66 -52.11 -10.41
CA THR A 261 -8.61 -53.23 -10.28
C THR A 261 -9.79 -52.94 -9.35
N GLU A 262 -9.87 -51.71 -8.83
CA GLU A 262 -10.82 -51.29 -7.80
C GLU A 262 -11.84 -50.28 -8.37
N GLY A 263 -12.25 -50.46 -9.62
CA GLY A 263 -13.25 -49.61 -10.29
C GLY A 263 -12.66 -48.47 -11.12
N GLN A 264 -11.33 -48.39 -11.24
CA GLN A 264 -10.68 -47.48 -12.19
C GLN A 264 -11.02 -47.85 -13.63
N ARG A 265 -11.12 -46.85 -14.50
CA ARG A 265 -11.45 -47.04 -15.92
C ARG A 265 -10.50 -46.25 -16.80
N CYS A 266 -10.10 -46.88 -17.90
CA CYS A 266 -9.43 -46.22 -19.01
C CYS A 266 -10.49 -45.71 -19.99
N LEU A 267 -10.49 -44.41 -20.29
CA LEU A 267 -11.42 -43.82 -21.27
C LEU A 267 -10.65 -43.03 -22.33
N SER A 268 -11.08 -43.19 -23.58
CA SER A 268 -10.63 -42.40 -24.71
C SER A 268 -11.37 -41.07 -24.74
N LEU A 269 -10.65 -39.96 -24.61
CA LEU A 269 -11.20 -38.62 -24.76
C LEU A 269 -11.13 -38.19 -26.23
N GLN A 270 -12.17 -37.48 -26.68
CA GLN A 270 -12.26 -36.89 -28.02
C GLN A 270 -12.75 -35.45 -27.91
N ASP A 271 -12.42 -34.61 -28.90
CA ASP A 271 -12.97 -33.26 -29.00
C ASP A 271 -14.35 -33.24 -29.67
N GLU A 272 -14.93 -32.04 -29.84
CA GLU A 272 -16.25 -31.86 -30.47
C GLU A 272 -16.27 -32.27 -31.96
N ASP A 273 -15.10 -32.36 -32.59
CA ASP A 273 -14.90 -32.75 -33.98
C ASP A 273 -14.51 -34.25 -34.10
N GLU A 274 -14.68 -35.04 -33.04
CA GLU A 274 -14.34 -36.47 -32.95
C GLU A 274 -12.85 -36.79 -33.12
N ASN A 275 -11.95 -35.81 -32.93
CA ASN A 275 -10.52 -36.07 -32.94
C ASN A 275 -10.08 -36.68 -31.60
N PRO A 276 -9.21 -37.72 -31.62
CA PRO A 276 -8.72 -38.34 -30.40
C PRO A 276 -7.79 -37.39 -29.63
N LEU A 277 -8.10 -37.18 -28.35
CA LEU A 277 -7.31 -36.39 -27.39
C LEU A 277 -6.38 -37.28 -26.53
N GLY A 278 -6.58 -38.60 -26.58
CA GLY A 278 -5.78 -39.61 -25.87
C GLY A 278 -6.61 -40.48 -24.93
N ASP A 279 -5.95 -41.49 -24.36
CA ASP A 279 -6.53 -42.45 -23.43
C ASP A 279 -6.01 -42.19 -22.02
N TYR A 280 -6.93 -42.03 -21.06
CA TYR A 280 -6.60 -41.60 -19.70
C TYR A 280 -7.29 -42.46 -18.65
N CYS A 281 -6.60 -42.64 -17.52
CA CYS A 281 -7.16 -43.28 -16.34
C CYS A 281 -8.00 -42.32 -15.50
N PHE A 282 -9.11 -42.84 -14.99
CA PHE A 282 -10.00 -42.14 -14.08
C PHE A 282 -10.34 -43.02 -12.87
N GLU A 283 -10.35 -42.40 -11.70
CA GLU A 283 -10.71 -43.03 -10.43
C GLU A 283 -12.23 -42.99 -10.20
N PRO A 284 -12.81 -44.01 -9.55
CA PRO A 284 -14.21 -44.00 -9.17
C PRO A 284 -14.50 -42.92 -8.13
N CYS A 285 -15.75 -42.44 -8.10
CA CYS A 285 -16.17 -41.41 -7.15
C CYS A 285 -17.50 -41.72 -6.47
N MET A 286 -17.63 -41.28 -5.22
CA MET A 286 -18.87 -41.32 -4.45
C MET A 286 -19.54 -39.94 -4.42
N PRO A 287 -20.90 -39.90 -4.45
CA PRO A 287 -21.64 -38.64 -4.57
C PRO A 287 -21.51 -37.76 -3.32
N GLU A 288 -21.39 -38.34 -2.11
CA GLU A 288 -21.13 -37.59 -0.88
C GLU A 288 -20.42 -38.45 0.19
N PRO A 289 -19.45 -37.88 0.93
CA PRO A 289 -18.80 -36.60 0.68
C PRO A 289 -17.94 -36.70 -0.60
N ASN A 290 -18.00 -35.68 -1.47
CA ASN A 290 -17.30 -35.66 -2.76
C ASN A 290 -15.81 -35.99 -2.59
N GLU A 291 -15.39 -37.18 -3.03
CA GLU A 291 -14.01 -37.67 -2.91
C GLU A 291 -13.11 -37.17 -4.03
N CYS A 292 -13.67 -36.56 -5.08
CA CYS A 292 -12.86 -36.15 -6.20
C CYS A 292 -11.86 -35.05 -5.80
N PRO A 293 -10.61 -35.15 -6.26
CA PRO A 293 -9.61 -34.13 -5.98
C PRO A 293 -10.05 -32.77 -6.53
N GLN A 294 -9.49 -31.69 -6.00
CA GLN A 294 -9.78 -30.37 -6.53
C GLN A 294 -9.48 -30.34 -8.04
N GLY A 295 -10.43 -29.81 -8.81
CA GLY A 295 -10.34 -29.69 -10.26
C GLY A 295 -10.93 -30.87 -11.02
N TYR A 296 -11.44 -31.88 -10.31
CA TYR A 296 -12.16 -33.01 -10.84
C TYR A 296 -13.63 -32.95 -10.43
N SER A 297 -14.50 -33.42 -11.33
CA SER A 297 -15.94 -33.55 -11.07
C SER A 297 -16.32 -35.02 -11.05
N CYS A 298 -17.16 -35.42 -10.09
CA CYS A 298 -17.76 -36.74 -10.10
C CYS A 298 -18.84 -36.79 -11.19
N VAL A 299 -18.54 -37.48 -12.30
CA VAL A 299 -19.42 -37.59 -13.48
C VAL A 299 -20.01 -38.98 -13.54
N GLU A 300 -21.32 -39.05 -13.74
CA GLU A 300 -22.05 -40.30 -14.01
C GLU A 300 -21.94 -40.65 -15.49
N LEU A 301 -21.52 -41.88 -15.80
CA LEU A 301 -21.55 -42.42 -17.16
C LEU A 301 -22.81 -43.26 -17.32
N GLU A 302 -23.56 -43.01 -18.39
CA GLU A 302 -24.79 -43.72 -18.72
C GLU A 302 -24.59 -44.65 -19.92
N ASP A 303 -25.29 -45.79 -19.92
CA ASP A 303 -25.40 -46.66 -21.09
C ASP A 303 -26.39 -46.10 -22.14
N GLN A 304 -26.56 -46.80 -23.26
CA GLN A 304 -27.48 -46.41 -24.33
C GLN A 304 -28.97 -46.41 -23.90
N GLU A 305 -29.27 -46.97 -22.74
CA GLU A 305 -30.61 -47.08 -22.16
C GLU A 305 -30.84 -46.01 -21.07
N GLY A 306 -29.82 -45.18 -20.77
CA GLY A 306 -29.85 -44.13 -19.76
C GLY A 306 -29.62 -44.63 -18.33
N ASN A 307 -29.09 -45.84 -18.15
CA ASN A 307 -28.73 -46.35 -16.82
C ASN A 307 -27.31 -45.92 -16.48
N VAL A 308 -27.11 -45.37 -15.28
CA VAL A 308 -25.77 -45.05 -14.77
C VAL A 308 -24.97 -46.35 -14.59
N THR A 309 -23.90 -46.52 -15.36
CA THR A 309 -22.99 -47.67 -15.27
C THR A 309 -21.85 -47.41 -14.30
N ASP A 310 -21.33 -46.18 -14.28
CA ASP A 310 -20.13 -45.82 -13.53
C ASP A 310 -20.21 -44.36 -13.04
N ARG A 311 -19.42 -44.07 -12.01
CA ARG A 311 -19.18 -42.70 -11.53
C ARG A 311 -17.69 -42.49 -11.38
N LEU A 312 -17.14 -41.54 -12.11
CA LEU A 312 -15.70 -41.32 -12.19
C LEU A 312 -15.35 -39.85 -11.92
N CYS A 313 -14.20 -39.62 -11.29
CA CYS A 313 -13.60 -38.29 -11.16
C CYS A 313 -13.01 -37.85 -12.51
N ILE A 314 -13.76 -37.09 -13.30
CA ILE A 314 -13.39 -36.68 -14.66
C ILE A 314 -13.01 -35.20 -14.72
N ARG A 315 -12.01 -34.88 -15.55
CA ARG A 315 -11.68 -33.54 -16.05
C ARG A 315 -11.18 -33.62 -17.50
N ARG A 316 -10.89 -32.46 -18.11
CA ARG A 316 -10.13 -32.35 -19.37
C ARG A 316 -8.66 -32.69 -19.10
N CYS A 317 -8.25 -33.93 -19.35
CA CYS A 317 -6.88 -34.39 -19.13
C CYS A 317 -5.87 -33.83 -20.16
N ASP A 318 -6.37 -33.42 -21.33
CA ASP A 318 -5.60 -32.84 -22.43
C ASP A 318 -5.10 -31.42 -22.17
N LEU A 319 -5.65 -30.75 -21.14
CA LEU A 319 -5.27 -29.41 -20.74
C LEU A 319 -4.34 -29.46 -19.52
N ASP A 320 -3.23 -28.72 -19.63
CA ASP A 320 -2.32 -28.43 -18.53
C ASP A 320 -3.00 -27.39 -17.61
N PRO A 321 -3.32 -27.75 -16.36
CA PRO A 321 -4.04 -26.87 -15.44
C PRO A 321 -3.23 -25.66 -14.96
N PHE A 322 -1.92 -25.61 -15.27
CA PHE A 322 -1.02 -24.53 -14.88
C PHE A 322 -0.57 -23.61 -16.03
N ARG A 323 -1.20 -23.72 -17.21
CA ARG A 323 -0.92 -22.87 -18.39
C ARG A 323 -1.96 -21.79 -18.63
#